data_AF-A0A7J4KF59-F1
#
_entry.id   AF-A0A7J4KF59-F1
#
_cell.length_a   1.000
_cell.length_b   1.000
_cell.length_c   1.000
_cell.angle_alpha   90.00
_cell.angle_beta   90.00
_cell.angle_gamma   90.00
#
_symmetry.space_group_name_H-M   'P 1'
#
loop_
_entity.id
_entity.type
_entity.pdbx_description
1 polymer ?
#
loop_
_entity_poly.entity_id
_entity_poly.type
_entity_poly.pdbx_seq_one_letter_code
_entity_poly.pdbx_strand_id
1 'polypeptide(L)'
;MSETAGRPAGGTPVTDFSDDEVIIGLEIHCQLNTATKLFCGCSTDYRDDGPNTHVCPVCLGLPGSLPRVNRKAVEFALRVGLALNCEILEESVFARKNYFYPDLNKGFQITQYDKPLAVKGYLDIEGDDGEKRVRITRVHMEEDPGRLVHKGGSDRARYTLVDYNRAGIPLIEIVTEPDLRSPKEARRFLNKLRATLEYLGVFDSEREGSIRVDANISIQPKGWFAKTGKGKEDRGRAEVKNISSYKGVEKALTFEITRQKNALRRGQKLESATRHFVEGRGITTASRSKEMEQDYRYFPEPDLRPLRVCDWTGGIVLPELPDARRARFLVQYQCSPTHARTLTGDLRLAE
;
A
#
# COMPACT_ATOMS: atom_id res chain seq x y z
N MET A 1 -11.48 69.96 -19.28
CA MET A 1 -12.01 68.68 -18.79
C MET A 1 -11.23 67.58 -19.47
N SER A 2 -10.17 67.09 -18.83
CA SER A 2 -9.33 66.00 -19.34
C SER A 2 -9.62 64.75 -18.50
N GLU A 3 -10.28 63.76 -19.09
CA GLU A 3 -10.47 62.46 -18.47
C GLU A 3 -9.18 61.65 -18.54
N THR A 4 -8.56 61.44 -17.38
CA THR A 4 -7.50 60.45 -17.18
C THR A 4 -8.14 59.09 -16.95
N ALA A 5 -8.07 58.21 -17.95
CA ALA A 5 -8.44 56.80 -17.82
C ALA A 5 -7.42 56.07 -16.92
N GLY A 6 -7.88 55.63 -15.75
CA GLY A 6 -7.10 54.80 -14.83
C GLY A 6 -6.83 53.41 -15.40
N ARG A 7 -5.57 52.95 -15.30
CA ARG A 7 -5.21 51.54 -15.55
C ARG A 7 -5.82 50.65 -14.46
N PRO A 8 -6.40 49.49 -14.79
CA PRO A 8 -6.84 48.55 -13.78
C PRO A 8 -5.61 47.88 -13.13
N ALA A 9 -5.45 48.09 -11.82
CA ALA A 9 -4.57 47.30 -10.99
C ALA A 9 -5.23 45.93 -10.75
N GLY A 10 -4.79 44.93 -11.51
CA GLY A 10 -5.28 43.55 -11.42
C GLY A 10 -4.14 42.56 -11.53
N GLY A 11 -3.13 42.70 -10.66
CA GLY A 11 -2.14 41.65 -10.46
C GLY A 11 -2.77 40.52 -9.68
N THR A 12 -3.00 39.37 -10.31
CA THR A 12 -3.29 38.11 -9.60
C THR A 12 -2.24 37.93 -8.51
N PRO A 13 -2.60 37.70 -7.24
CA PRO A 13 -1.60 37.48 -6.22
C PRO A 13 -0.82 36.24 -6.59
N VAL A 14 0.47 36.43 -6.88
CA VAL A 14 1.43 35.32 -6.93
C VAL A 14 1.48 34.80 -5.52
N THR A 15 0.70 33.75 -5.27
CA THR A 15 0.72 33.04 -3.99
C THR A 15 2.12 32.48 -3.82
N ASP A 16 2.81 32.90 -2.76
CA ASP A 16 4.07 32.28 -2.40
C ASP A 16 3.78 30.86 -1.90
N PHE A 17 4.34 29.86 -2.60
CA PHE A 17 4.16 28.45 -2.29
C PHE A 17 5.30 27.92 -1.39
N SER A 18 6.11 28.82 -0.80
CA SER A 18 7.05 28.50 0.27
C SER A 18 6.35 27.98 1.54
N ASP A 19 5.06 28.31 1.69
CA ASP A 19 4.19 27.92 2.80
C ASP A 19 3.32 26.68 2.51
N ASP A 20 3.69 25.83 1.54
CA ASP A 20 2.98 24.58 1.27
C ASP A 20 3.75 23.37 1.83
N GLU A 21 3.01 22.41 2.40
CA GLU A 21 3.50 21.10 2.80
C GLU A 21 2.91 19.99 1.93
N VAL A 22 3.70 18.94 1.69
CA VAL A 22 3.26 17.73 0.98
C VAL A 22 2.84 16.71 2.03
N ILE A 23 1.65 16.13 1.89
CA ILE A 23 1.12 15.10 2.79
C ILE A 23 0.96 13.82 2.00
N ILE A 24 1.66 12.75 2.42
CA ILE A 24 1.66 11.44 1.76
C ILE A 24 1.28 10.35 2.75
N GLY A 25 0.37 9.46 2.35
CA GLY A 25 0.09 8.18 2.97
C GLY A 25 0.20 7.05 1.94
N LEU A 26 0.52 5.84 2.39
CA LEU A 26 0.73 4.69 1.52
C LEU A 26 -0.17 3.53 1.94
N GLU A 27 -0.70 2.83 0.95
CA GLU A 27 -1.39 1.55 1.08
C GLU A 27 -0.54 0.50 0.39
N ILE A 28 0.05 -0.40 1.17
CA ILE A 28 1.02 -1.38 0.70
C ILE A 28 0.40 -2.78 0.77
N HIS A 29 0.21 -3.40 -0.38
CA HIS A 29 -0.21 -4.78 -0.50
C HIS A 29 1.02 -5.67 -0.64
N CYS A 30 1.18 -6.65 0.24
CA CYS A 30 2.29 -7.58 0.25
C CYS A 30 1.78 -9.01 0.14
N GLN A 31 2.27 -9.75 -0.85
CA GLN A 31 2.01 -11.17 -1.00
C GLN A 31 2.80 -11.98 0.04
N LEU A 32 2.11 -12.78 0.84
CA LEU A 32 2.75 -13.66 1.82
C LEU A 32 3.29 -14.92 1.14
N ASN A 33 4.49 -15.36 1.54
CA ASN A 33 5.17 -16.53 0.99
C ASN A 33 4.72 -17.85 1.67
N THR A 34 3.43 -18.15 1.63
CA THR A 34 2.86 -19.40 2.15
C THR A 34 2.76 -20.46 1.08
N ALA A 35 2.82 -21.75 1.43
CA ALA A 35 2.68 -22.84 0.43
C ALA A 35 1.27 -22.95 -0.18
N THR A 36 0.22 -22.58 0.56
CA THR A 36 -1.17 -22.68 0.11
C THR A 36 -1.89 -21.34 0.16
N LYS A 37 -2.97 -21.21 -0.61
CA LYS A 37 -3.84 -20.02 -0.66
C LYS A 37 -4.46 -19.66 0.70
N LEU A 38 -5.06 -18.47 0.81
CA LEU A 38 -5.55 -17.91 2.08
C LEU A 38 -6.78 -18.66 2.59
N PHE A 39 -7.67 -19.06 1.68
CA PHE A 39 -8.96 -19.66 2.02
C PHE A 39 -9.14 -21.08 1.48
N CYS A 40 -8.14 -21.67 0.83
CA CYS A 40 -8.18 -23.03 0.30
C CYS A 40 -6.80 -23.70 0.25
N GLY A 41 -6.76 -24.99 -0.08
CA GLY A 41 -5.53 -25.79 -0.11
C GLY A 41 -4.73 -25.74 -1.41
N CYS A 42 -5.12 -24.95 -2.41
CA CYS A 42 -4.36 -24.84 -3.65
C CYS A 42 -2.97 -24.26 -3.39
N SER A 43 -1.98 -24.71 -4.16
CA SER A 43 -0.63 -24.16 -4.12
C SER A 43 -0.62 -22.68 -4.54
N THR A 44 0.32 -21.92 -3.99
CA THR A 44 0.61 -20.55 -4.42
C THR A 44 1.71 -20.47 -5.48
N ASP A 45 2.31 -21.61 -5.82
CA ASP A 45 3.45 -21.72 -6.73
C ASP A 45 2.98 -21.94 -8.17
N TYR A 46 2.36 -20.90 -8.74
CA TYR A 46 1.65 -20.99 -10.02
C TYR A 46 2.36 -20.32 -11.19
N ARG A 47 3.47 -19.60 -10.95
CA ARG A 47 4.03 -18.63 -11.91
C ARG A 47 4.58 -19.30 -13.18
N ASP A 48 5.15 -20.49 -13.04
CA ASP A 48 5.77 -21.24 -14.13
C ASP A 48 4.81 -22.24 -14.81
N ASP A 49 3.58 -22.34 -14.29
CA ASP A 49 2.57 -23.27 -14.79
C ASP A 49 1.57 -22.60 -15.76
N GLY A 50 0.83 -23.45 -16.49
CA GLY A 50 -0.24 -23.01 -17.38
C GLY A 50 -1.40 -22.30 -16.63
N PRO A 51 -2.26 -21.56 -17.35
CA PRO A 51 -3.37 -20.83 -16.75
C PRO A 51 -4.40 -21.76 -16.11
N ASN A 52 -4.99 -21.35 -14.99
CA ASN A 52 -6.05 -22.06 -14.27
C ASN A 52 -5.70 -23.53 -13.87
N THR A 53 -4.44 -23.81 -13.53
CA THR A 53 -3.98 -25.12 -13.02
C THR A 53 -3.97 -25.18 -11.48
N HIS A 54 -3.84 -24.04 -10.81
CA HIS A 54 -3.79 -23.91 -9.34
C HIS A 54 -5.14 -23.45 -8.77
N VAL A 55 -6.19 -24.17 -9.13
CA VAL A 55 -7.57 -23.77 -8.84
C VAL A 55 -8.36 -24.90 -8.18
N CYS A 56 -9.40 -24.53 -7.44
CA CYS A 56 -10.36 -25.43 -6.82
C CYS A 56 -11.73 -24.73 -6.71
N PRO A 57 -12.80 -25.44 -6.34
CA PRO A 57 -14.13 -24.84 -6.19
C PRO A 57 -14.17 -23.58 -5.32
N VAL A 58 -13.39 -23.54 -4.22
CA VAL A 58 -13.34 -22.38 -3.30
C VAL A 58 -12.75 -21.15 -3.97
N CYS A 59 -11.52 -21.25 -4.51
CA CYS A 59 -10.89 -20.09 -5.13
C CYS A 59 -11.45 -19.79 -6.53
N LEU A 60 -12.27 -20.68 -7.10
CA LEU A 60 -13.10 -20.43 -8.28
C LEU A 60 -14.48 -19.84 -7.95
N GLY A 61 -14.86 -19.75 -6.66
CA GLY A 61 -16.14 -19.19 -6.27
C GLY A 61 -17.33 -20.02 -6.76
N LEU A 62 -17.14 -21.34 -6.90
CA LEU A 62 -18.20 -22.23 -7.37
C LEU A 62 -19.31 -22.37 -6.30
N PRO A 63 -20.58 -22.55 -6.71
CA PRO A 63 -21.69 -22.73 -5.78
C PRO A 63 -21.44 -23.85 -4.77
N GLY A 64 -21.72 -23.57 -3.49
CA GLY A 64 -21.56 -24.52 -2.39
C GLY A 64 -20.15 -24.62 -1.80
N SER A 65 -19.17 -23.87 -2.32
CA SER A 65 -17.83 -23.82 -1.74
C SER A 65 -17.76 -22.87 -0.53
N LEU A 66 -16.91 -23.19 0.46
CA LEU A 66 -16.73 -22.41 1.68
C LEU A 66 -15.25 -22.12 1.96
N PRO A 67 -14.90 -20.92 2.45
CA PRO A 67 -13.52 -20.55 2.78
C PRO A 67 -13.03 -21.22 4.06
N ARG A 68 -11.73 -21.55 4.12
CA ARG A 68 -11.03 -21.97 5.34
C ARG A 68 -9.72 -21.24 5.49
N VAL A 69 -9.60 -20.44 6.55
CA VAL A 69 -8.44 -19.57 6.81
C VAL A 69 -7.14 -20.39 6.97
N ASN A 70 -6.10 -19.95 6.26
CA ASN A 70 -4.76 -20.49 6.34
C ASN A 70 -4.04 -20.05 7.63
N ARG A 71 -3.76 -21.00 8.52
CA ARG A 71 -3.06 -20.76 9.79
C ARG A 71 -1.69 -20.13 9.61
N LYS A 72 -0.93 -20.53 8.58
CA LYS A 72 0.42 -20.00 8.34
C LYS A 72 0.37 -18.55 7.85
N ALA A 73 -0.62 -18.21 7.03
CA ALA A 73 -0.86 -16.83 6.62
C ALA A 73 -1.17 -15.93 7.84
N VAL A 74 -1.98 -16.41 8.79
CA VAL A 74 -2.27 -15.69 10.04
C VAL A 74 -1.00 -15.49 10.87
N GLU A 75 -0.18 -16.55 11.05
CA GLU A 75 1.10 -16.45 11.77
C GLU A 75 2.03 -15.41 11.13
N PHE A 76 2.12 -15.39 9.79
CA PHE A 76 2.91 -14.39 9.07
C PHE A 76 2.38 -12.97 9.25
N ALA A 77 1.08 -12.77 9.16
CA ALA A 77 0.46 -11.47 9.39
C ALA A 77 0.68 -10.98 10.83
N LEU A 78 0.62 -11.87 11.83
CA LEU A 78 0.96 -11.55 13.22
C LEU A 78 2.42 -11.16 13.40
N ARG A 79 3.37 -11.89 12.79
CA ARG A 79 4.79 -11.52 12.79
C ARG A 79 5.01 -10.12 12.25
N VAL A 80 4.33 -9.78 11.15
CA VAL A 80 4.41 -8.42 10.57
C VAL A 80 3.82 -7.38 11.50
N GLY A 81 2.63 -7.64 12.09
CA GLY A 81 2.03 -6.73 13.07
C GLY A 81 2.97 -6.44 14.24
N LEU A 82 3.57 -7.48 14.83
CA LEU A 82 4.53 -7.34 15.94
C LEU A 82 5.81 -6.59 15.52
N ALA A 83 6.36 -6.90 14.35
CA ALA A 83 7.57 -6.24 13.83
C ALA A 83 7.35 -4.76 13.48
N LEU A 84 6.10 -4.38 13.16
CA LEU A 84 5.68 -3.00 12.95
C LEU A 84 5.14 -2.35 14.23
N ASN A 85 5.41 -2.94 15.40
CA ASN A 85 5.02 -2.42 16.71
C ASN A 85 3.51 -2.16 16.85
N CYS A 86 2.68 -2.91 16.12
CA CYS A 86 1.23 -2.77 16.17
C CYS A 86 0.62 -3.42 17.42
N GLU A 87 -0.52 -2.89 17.85
CA GLU A 87 -1.45 -3.53 18.77
C GLU A 87 -2.22 -4.64 18.01
N ILE A 88 -2.08 -5.89 18.43
CA ILE A 88 -2.87 -7.01 17.88
C ILE A 88 -4.26 -7.02 18.55
N LEU A 89 -5.32 -6.99 17.75
CA LEU A 89 -6.69 -6.97 18.29
C LEU A 89 -7.07 -8.35 18.87
N GLU A 90 -7.79 -8.35 20.00
CA GLU A 90 -8.32 -9.57 20.62
C GLU A 90 -9.24 -10.35 19.66
N GLU A 91 -10.02 -9.61 18.88
CA GLU A 91 -10.93 -10.15 17.88
C GLU A 91 -10.80 -9.37 16.57
N SER A 92 -10.49 -10.11 15.50
CA SER A 92 -10.40 -9.63 14.13
C SER A 92 -11.50 -10.29 13.29
N VAL A 93 -12.06 -9.57 12.31
CA VAL A 93 -13.23 -10.07 11.54
C VAL A 93 -12.97 -9.90 10.04
N PHE A 94 -13.05 -11.01 9.31
CA PHE A 94 -13.11 -10.98 7.86
C PHE A 94 -14.43 -10.37 7.40
N ALA A 95 -14.39 -9.58 6.34
CA ALA A 95 -15.51 -8.89 5.74
C ALA A 95 -15.50 -9.11 4.23
N ARG A 96 -16.68 -9.01 3.61
CA ARG A 96 -16.82 -9.01 2.14
C ARG A 96 -16.73 -7.58 1.62
N LYS A 97 -15.79 -7.33 0.71
CA LYS A 97 -15.71 -6.11 -0.11
C LYS A 97 -16.35 -6.41 -1.46
N ASN A 98 -17.56 -5.93 -1.69
CA ASN A 98 -18.38 -6.34 -2.84
C ASN A 98 -18.14 -5.43 -4.04
N TYR A 99 -17.62 -5.99 -5.13
CA TYR A 99 -17.50 -5.32 -6.43
C TYR A 99 -17.45 -6.36 -7.55
N PHE A 100 -17.91 -5.98 -8.74
CA PHE A 100 -17.92 -6.88 -9.90
C PHE A 100 -16.77 -6.53 -10.82
N TYR A 101 -15.83 -7.47 -10.96
CA TYR A 101 -14.76 -7.38 -11.94
C TYR A 101 -14.39 -8.77 -12.46
N PRO A 102 -13.96 -8.94 -13.72
CA PRO A 102 -13.76 -10.27 -14.31
C PRO A 102 -12.70 -11.14 -13.61
N ASP A 103 -11.75 -10.56 -12.87
CA ASP A 103 -10.76 -11.32 -12.09
C ASP A 103 -11.22 -11.67 -10.66
N LEU A 104 -12.38 -11.16 -10.24
CA LEU A 104 -13.01 -11.39 -8.94
C LEU A 104 -14.26 -12.23 -9.11
N ASN A 105 -14.04 -13.51 -9.40
CA ASN A 105 -15.02 -14.55 -9.61
C ASN A 105 -16.13 -14.71 -8.55
N LYS A 106 -15.87 -14.36 -7.30
CA LYS A 106 -16.89 -14.44 -6.22
C LYS A 106 -17.87 -13.26 -6.22
N GLY A 107 -17.58 -12.17 -6.94
CA GLY A 107 -18.30 -10.91 -6.83
C GLY A 107 -18.04 -10.14 -5.52
N PHE A 108 -17.12 -10.64 -4.69
CA PHE A 108 -16.59 -9.97 -3.52
C PHE A 108 -15.19 -10.50 -3.19
N GLN A 109 -14.38 -9.65 -2.56
CA GLN A 109 -13.07 -10.00 -2.01
C GLN A 109 -13.25 -10.20 -0.50
N ILE A 110 -12.75 -11.32 0.03
CA ILE A 110 -12.65 -11.49 1.48
C ILE A 110 -11.42 -10.71 1.97
N THR A 111 -11.67 -9.69 2.78
CA THR A 111 -10.68 -8.79 3.39
C THR A 111 -11.02 -8.59 4.87
N GLN A 112 -10.50 -7.57 5.54
CA GLN A 112 -10.95 -7.15 6.86
C GLN A 112 -11.28 -5.65 6.82
N TYR A 113 -12.33 -5.22 7.49
CA TYR A 113 -12.76 -3.82 7.50
C TYR A 113 -12.66 -3.22 8.91
N ASP A 114 -13.74 -3.17 9.68
CA ASP A 114 -13.79 -2.49 10.99
C ASP A 114 -12.82 -3.07 12.04
N LYS A 115 -12.60 -4.39 12.00
CA LYS A 115 -11.75 -5.13 12.94
C LYS A 115 -10.58 -5.80 12.19
N PRO A 116 -9.54 -5.03 11.79
CA PRO A 116 -8.34 -5.59 11.15
C PRO A 116 -7.56 -6.51 12.11
N LEU A 117 -6.46 -7.10 11.66
CA LEU A 117 -5.64 -7.95 12.53
C LEU A 117 -4.85 -7.12 13.55
N ALA A 118 -4.25 -6.02 13.11
CA ALA A 118 -3.40 -5.17 13.93
C ALA A 118 -3.60 -3.69 13.62
N VAL A 119 -3.39 -2.82 14.62
CA VAL A 119 -3.61 -1.37 14.52
C VAL A 119 -2.50 -0.57 15.23
N LYS A 120 -2.42 0.74 14.94
CA LYS A 120 -1.61 1.71 15.69
C LYS A 120 -0.12 1.34 15.83
N GLY A 121 0.47 0.80 14.76
CA GLY A 121 1.90 0.52 14.72
C GLY A 121 2.75 1.72 14.33
N TYR A 122 4.03 1.48 14.14
CA TYR A 122 4.96 2.43 13.55
C TYR A 122 6.21 1.74 13.00
N LEU A 123 6.87 2.43 12.08
CA LEU A 123 8.19 2.09 11.58
C LEU A 123 9.05 3.35 11.57
N ASP A 124 10.23 3.26 12.18
CA ASP A 124 11.19 4.36 12.21
C ASP A 124 12.08 4.32 10.96
N ILE A 125 12.25 5.49 10.32
CA ILE A 125 13.05 5.68 9.12
C ILE A 125 14.09 6.78 9.34
N GLU A 126 15.15 6.79 8.54
CA GLU A 126 16.04 7.96 8.47
C GLU A 126 15.29 9.11 7.78
N GLY A 127 14.98 10.16 8.54
CA GLY A 127 14.46 11.44 8.05
C GLY A 127 15.60 12.37 7.63
N ASP A 128 15.22 13.55 7.13
CA ASP A 128 16.22 14.55 6.69
C ASP A 128 16.91 15.23 7.90
N ASP A 129 16.21 15.35 9.04
CA ASP A 129 16.70 16.00 10.28
C ASP A 129 16.92 15.00 11.45
N GLY A 130 17.04 13.70 11.16
CA GLY A 130 17.19 12.64 12.17
C GLY A 130 16.20 11.49 11.98
N GLU A 131 16.10 10.58 12.95
CA GLU A 131 15.09 9.51 12.89
C GLU A 131 13.68 10.08 12.87
N LYS A 132 12.86 9.57 11.95
CA LYS A 132 11.47 9.95 11.78
C LYS A 132 10.59 8.72 11.94
N ARG A 133 9.59 8.84 12.82
CA ARG A 133 8.56 7.83 13.00
C ARG A 133 7.46 7.97 11.96
N VAL A 134 7.16 6.90 11.25
CA VAL A 134 5.99 6.80 10.36
C VAL A 134 4.99 5.85 11.00
N ARG A 135 3.81 6.36 11.37
CA ARG A 135 2.78 5.54 12.02
C ARG A 135 2.07 4.65 11.02
N ILE A 136 1.65 3.48 11.49
CA ILE A 136 0.86 2.49 10.77
C ILE A 136 -0.55 2.53 11.34
N THR A 137 -1.52 2.87 10.51
CA THR A 137 -2.94 2.86 10.91
C THR A 137 -3.38 1.43 11.21
N ARG A 138 -3.09 0.51 10.28
CA ARG A 138 -3.56 -0.89 10.33
C ARG A 138 -2.72 -1.83 9.48
N VAL A 139 -2.75 -3.10 9.86
CA VAL A 139 -2.34 -4.25 9.06
C VAL A 139 -3.50 -5.22 9.03
N HIS A 140 -3.90 -5.65 7.83
CA HIS A 140 -5.00 -6.59 7.68
C HIS A 140 -4.75 -7.61 6.58
N MET A 141 -5.50 -8.72 6.64
CA MET A 141 -5.36 -9.83 5.70
C MET A 141 -6.44 -9.78 4.63
N GLU A 142 -6.08 -10.12 3.40
CA GLU A 142 -7.03 -10.23 2.30
C GLU A 142 -6.56 -11.22 1.24
N GLU A 143 -7.44 -11.57 0.30
CA GLU A 143 -7.08 -12.40 -0.85
C GLU A 143 -6.81 -11.58 -2.12
N ASP A 144 -5.85 -12.02 -2.93
CA ASP A 144 -5.59 -11.41 -4.24
C ASP A 144 -6.65 -11.85 -5.28
N PRO A 145 -7.11 -10.96 -6.19
CA PRO A 145 -7.85 -11.36 -7.38
C PRO A 145 -7.01 -12.15 -8.41
N GLY A 146 -7.70 -12.69 -9.41
CA GLY A 146 -7.08 -13.30 -10.60
C GLY A 146 -6.25 -12.31 -11.43
N ARG A 147 -5.65 -12.80 -12.50
CA ARG A 147 -4.88 -12.01 -13.47
C ARG A 147 -5.66 -11.82 -14.76
N LEU A 148 -5.68 -10.60 -15.28
CA LEU A 148 -6.22 -10.28 -16.61
C LEU A 148 -5.09 -10.13 -17.63
N VAL A 149 -5.27 -10.74 -18.80
CA VAL A 149 -4.39 -10.58 -19.96
C VAL A 149 -5.19 -10.06 -21.15
N HIS A 150 -5.01 -8.79 -21.45
CA HIS A 150 -5.68 -8.11 -22.55
C HIS A 150 -5.00 -8.41 -23.90
N LYS A 151 -5.71 -9.07 -24.82
CA LYS A 151 -5.17 -9.42 -26.15
C LYS A 151 -5.51 -8.30 -27.16
N GLY A 152 -4.48 -7.67 -27.73
CA GLY A 152 -4.61 -6.56 -28.68
C GLY A 152 -4.13 -5.19 -28.19
N GLY A 153 -3.37 -5.13 -27.09
CA GLY A 153 -2.85 -3.89 -26.50
C GLY A 153 -3.78 -3.29 -25.43
N SER A 154 -3.24 -2.48 -24.52
CA SER A 154 -3.95 -1.96 -23.33
C SER A 154 -5.17 -1.09 -23.67
N ASP A 155 -5.16 -0.40 -24.82
CA ASP A 155 -6.15 0.63 -25.13
C ASP A 155 -7.29 0.14 -26.04
N ARG A 156 -7.12 -1.02 -26.70
CA ARG A 156 -8.08 -1.61 -27.66
C ARG A 156 -8.03 -3.14 -27.69
N ALA A 157 -8.08 -3.76 -26.52
CA ALA A 157 -8.14 -5.21 -26.42
C ALA A 157 -9.42 -5.74 -27.10
N ARG A 158 -9.29 -6.74 -27.98
CA ARG A 158 -10.47 -7.39 -28.61
C ARG A 158 -11.19 -8.30 -27.64
N TYR A 159 -10.43 -8.92 -26.74
CA TYR A 159 -10.92 -9.77 -25.66
C TYR A 159 -9.88 -9.80 -24.54
N THR A 160 -10.32 -10.23 -23.36
CA THR A 160 -9.50 -10.39 -22.17
C THR A 160 -9.51 -11.86 -21.78
N LEU A 161 -8.32 -12.42 -21.52
CA LEU A 161 -8.17 -13.73 -20.92
C LEU A 161 -8.07 -13.58 -19.40
N VAL A 162 -8.72 -14.48 -18.68
CA VAL A 162 -8.71 -14.50 -17.21
C VAL A 162 -7.98 -15.75 -16.72
N ASP A 163 -7.04 -15.55 -15.82
CA ASP A 163 -6.31 -16.61 -15.13
C ASP A 163 -6.50 -16.50 -13.62
N TYR A 164 -7.17 -17.49 -13.03
CA TYR A 164 -7.49 -17.56 -11.61
C TYR A 164 -6.43 -18.29 -10.76
N ASN A 165 -5.27 -18.63 -11.34
CA ASN A 165 -4.14 -19.15 -10.57
C ASN A 165 -3.79 -18.25 -9.37
N ARG A 166 -3.82 -16.93 -9.54
CA ARG A 166 -3.56 -15.94 -8.48
C ARG A 166 -4.75 -15.70 -7.53
N ALA A 167 -5.97 -16.05 -7.93
CA ALA A 167 -7.15 -15.79 -7.10
C ALA A 167 -7.06 -16.56 -5.77
N GLY A 168 -7.17 -15.86 -4.65
CA GLY A 168 -7.08 -16.47 -3.30
C GLY A 168 -5.68 -16.44 -2.69
N ILE A 169 -4.66 -15.91 -3.36
CA ILE A 169 -3.31 -15.77 -2.80
C ILE A 169 -3.37 -14.88 -1.54
N PRO A 170 -2.69 -15.23 -0.43
CA PRO A 170 -2.73 -14.42 0.77
C PRO A 170 -1.96 -13.12 0.60
N LEU A 171 -2.64 -12.02 0.89
CA LEU A 171 -2.06 -10.70 1.00
C LEU A 171 -2.18 -10.21 2.43
N ILE A 172 -1.27 -9.32 2.80
CA ILE A 172 -1.51 -8.33 3.85
C ILE A 172 -1.53 -6.94 3.22
N GLU A 173 -2.42 -6.09 3.70
CA GLU A 173 -2.44 -4.67 3.38
C GLU A 173 -2.00 -3.89 4.62
N ILE A 174 -0.94 -3.10 4.45
CA ILE A 174 -0.33 -2.24 5.46
C ILE A 174 -0.66 -0.80 5.07
N VAL A 175 -1.40 -0.10 5.92
CA VAL A 175 -1.84 1.27 5.68
C VAL A 175 -1.09 2.19 6.62
N THR A 176 -0.39 3.19 6.09
CA THR A 176 0.30 4.19 6.89
C THR A 176 -0.64 5.33 7.26
N GLU A 177 -0.36 5.96 8.40
CA GLU A 177 -0.83 7.34 8.61
C GLU A 177 -0.18 8.27 7.57
N PRO A 178 -0.78 9.42 7.27
CA PRO A 178 -0.24 10.40 6.32
C PRO A 178 0.92 11.21 6.94
N ASP A 179 1.98 10.54 7.39
CA ASP A 179 3.14 11.13 8.07
C ASP A 179 4.31 11.47 7.13
N LEU A 180 4.30 10.94 5.90
CA LEU A 180 5.34 11.16 4.91
C LEU A 180 5.20 12.55 4.28
N ARG A 181 6.33 13.23 4.05
CA ARG A 181 6.43 14.62 3.56
C ARG A 181 7.22 14.77 2.28
N SER A 182 7.87 13.71 1.79
CA SER A 182 8.58 13.75 0.51
C SER A 182 8.61 12.39 -0.20
N PRO A 183 8.81 12.37 -1.53
CA PRO A 183 9.01 11.13 -2.28
C PRO A 183 10.22 10.31 -1.78
N LYS A 184 11.26 11.01 -1.28
CA LYS A 184 12.46 10.36 -0.71
C LYS A 184 12.14 9.63 0.59
N GLU A 185 11.35 10.25 1.47
CA GLU A 185 10.87 9.59 2.68
C GLU A 185 10.02 8.36 2.36
N ALA A 186 9.11 8.46 1.39
CA ALA A 186 8.29 7.33 0.96
C ALA A 186 9.16 6.15 0.47
N ARG A 187 10.21 6.43 -0.31
CA ARG A 187 11.17 5.40 -0.74
C ARG A 187 11.94 4.81 0.44
N ARG A 188 12.41 5.64 1.39
CA ARG A 188 13.12 5.16 2.59
C ARG A 188 12.24 4.25 3.44
N PHE A 189 10.97 4.64 3.63
CA PHE A 189 9.97 3.82 4.31
C PHE A 189 9.76 2.48 3.62
N LEU A 190 9.52 2.46 2.30
CA LEU A 190 9.30 1.22 1.57
C LEU A 190 10.52 0.30 1.57
N ASN A 191 11.73 0.84 1.44
CA ASN A 191 12.96 0.05 1.53
C ASN A 191 13.12 -0.56 2.93
N LYS A 192 12.83 0.22 3.98
CA LYS A 192 12.90 -0.26 5.36
C LYS A 192 11.86 -1.35 5.62
N LEU A 193 10.62 -1.13 5.16
CA LEU A 193 9.55 -2.12 5.27
C LEU A 193 9.91 -3.41 4.55
N ARG A 194 10.41 -3.32 3.31
CA ARG A 194 10.89 -4.48 2.55
C ARG A 194 11.93 -5.28 3.33
N ALA A 195 12.98 -4.63 3.81
CA ALA A 195 14.03 -5.30 4.58
C ALA A 195 13.45 -5.98 5.84
N THR A 196 12.55 -5.32 6.55
CA THR A 196 11.85 -5.94 7.69
C THR A 196 11.08 -7.20 7.27
N LEU A 197 10.31 -7.15 6.17
CA LEU A 197 9.54 -8.29 5.68
C LEU A 197 10.42 -9.47 5.22
N GLU A 198 11.57 -9.18 4.59
CA GLU A 198 12.56 -10.19 4.20
C GLU A 198 13.18 -10.86 5.43
N TYR A 199 13.59 -10.08 6.43
CA TYR A 199 14.12 -10.58 7.69
C TYR A 199 13.14 -11.49 8.43
N LEU A 200 11.84 -11.21 8.35
CA LEU A 200 10.79 -12.04 8.94
C LEU A 200 10.58 -13.38 8.21
N GLY A 201 11.09 -13.52 6.97
CA GLY A 201 10.89 -14.69 6.12
C GLY A 201 9.45 -14.88 5.65
N VAL A 202 8.64 -13.81 5.64
CA VAL A 202 7.20 -13.86 5.28
C VAL A 202 6.94 -13.47 3.82
N PHE A 203 7.95 -12.96 3.14
CA PHE A 203 7.87 -12.27 1.85
C PHE A 203 9.11 -12.58 1.00
N ASP A 204 8.95 -12.51 -0.31
CA ASP A 204 10.03 -12.69 -1.29
C ASP A 204 9.98 -11.53 -2.30
N SER A 205 11.03 -10.70 -2.29
CA SER A 205 11.13 -9.51 -3.13
C SER A 205 11.47 -9.78 -4.58
N GLU A 206 12.00 -10.96 -4.90
CA GLU A 206 12.37 -11.32 -6.27
C GLU A 206 11.16 -11.77 -7.09
N ARG A 207 10.09 -12.19 -6.41
CA ARG A 207 8.82 -12.55 -7.05
C ARG A 207 8.13 -11.34 -7.65
N GLU A 208 7.83 -11.42 -8.95
CA GLU A 208 7.04 -10.40 -9.64
C GLU A 208 5.68 -10.20 -8.95
N GLY A 209 5.31 -8.93 -8.72
CA GLY A 209 4.05 -8.54 -8.10
C GLY A 209 3.93 -8.84 -6.62
N SER A 210 5.05 -9.16 -5.94
CA SER A 210 5.08 -9.47 -4.51
C SER A 210 4.71 -8.29 -3.62
N ILE A 211 4.93 -7.05 -4.10
CA ILE A 211 4.51 -5.82 -3.45
C ILE A 211 3.81 -4.90 -4.46
N ARG A 212 2.74 -4.26 -4.02
CA ARG A 212 2.02 -3.24 -4.78
C ARG A 212 1.72 -2.07 -3.84
N VAL A 213 1.92 -0.85 -4.34
CA VAL A 213 1.74 0.36 -3.55
C VAL A 213 0.73 1.27 -4.23
N ASP A 214 -0.27 1.68 -3.48
CA ASP A 214 -1.13 2.80 -3.81
C ASP A 214 -0.73 3.99 -2.95
N ALA A 215 -0.57 5.16 -3.58
CA ALA A 215 -0.01 6.35 -2.94
C ALA A 215 -1.04 7.47 -2.87
N ASN A 216 -1.41 7.85 -1.65
CA ASN A 216 -2.29 8.96 -1.37
C ASN A 216 -1.45 10.23 -1.18
N ILE A 217 -1.70 11.27 -1.97
CA ILE A 217 -0.95 12.53 -1.90
C ILE A 217 -1.83 13.76 -2.03
N SER A 218 -1.58 14.75 -1.17
CA SER A 218 -2.14 16.10 -1.30
C SER A 218 -1.12 17.16 -0.91
N ILE A 219 -1.31 18.38 -1.41
CA ILE A 219 -0.51 19.55 -1.03
C ILE A 219 -1.39 20.48 -0.21
N GLN A 220 -0.98 20.78 1.03
CA GLN A 220 -1.75 21.58 1.97
C GLN A 220 -0.97 22.83 2.37
N PRO A 221 -1.64 23.91 2.81
CA PRO A 221 -0.94 25.00 3.49
C PRO A 221 -0.22 24.46 4.73
N LYS A 222 0.98 24.95 5.00
CA LYS A 222 1.84 24.49 6.08
C LYS A 222 1.11 24.56 7.43
N GLY A 223 1.10 23.44 8.15
CA GLY A 223 0.44 23.32 9.45
C GLY A 223 -1.07 23.08 9.38
N TRP A 224 -1.69 23.15 8.19
CA TRP A 224 -3.13 22.90 8.03
C TRP A 224 -3.48 21.49 8.44
N PHE A 225 -2.78 20.49 7.89
CA PHE A 225 -3.10 19.09 8.14
C PHE A 225 -2.87 18.72 9.61
N ALA A 226 -1.80 19.24 10.22
CA ALA A 226 -1.53 19.05 11.64
C ALA A 226 -2.63 19.64 12.55
N LYS A 227 -3.23 20.76 12.15
CA LYS A 227 -4.29 21.44 12.92
C LYS A 227 -5.66 20.78 12.77
N THR A 228 -6.01 20.30 11.58
CA THR A 228 -7.38 19.87 11.25
C THR A 228 -7.52 18.35 11.13
N GLY A 229 -6.42 17.63 10.90
CA GLY A 229 -6.41 16.22 10.53
C GLY A 229 -7.03 15.93 9.16
N LYS A 230 -7.37 16.96 8.36
CA LYS A 230 -8.08 16.81 7.08
C LYS A 230 -7.49 17.71 6.00
N GLY A 231 -7.52 17.25 4.75
CA GLY A 231 -7.18 18.10 3.60
C GLY A 231 -8.18 19.24 3.42
N LYS A 232 -7.73 20.38 2.92
CA LYS A 232 -8.61 21.50 2.58
C LYS A 232 -9.45 21.13 1.35
N GLU A 233 -10.72 21.54 1.31
CA GLU A 233 -11.68 21.15 0.26
C GLU A 233 -11.25 21.53 -1.16
N ASP A 234 -10.55 22.66 -1.33
CA ASP A 234 -10.02 23.11 -2.63
C ASP A 234 -8.66 22.49 -3.00
N ARG A 235 -8.13 21.62 -2.13
CA ARG A 235 -6.84 20.92 -2.25
C ARG A 235 -7.01 19.42 -2.09
N GLY A 236 -7.82 18.84 -2.97
CA GLY A 236 -8.20 17.43 -2.99
C GLY A 236 -7.02 16.46 -3.10
N ARG A 237 -7.26 15.23 -2.64
CA ARG A 237 -6.29 14.14 -2.58
C ARG A 237 -6.21 13.41 -3.91
N ALA A 238 -5.01 13.20 -4.43
CA ALA A 238 -4.79 12.26 -5.51
C ALA A 238 -4.40 10.89 -4.92
N GLU A 239 -5.14 9.85 -5.28
CA GLU A 239 -4.80 8.46 -4.99
C GLU A 239 -4.19 7.85 -6.26
N VAL A 240 -2.89 7.59 -6.24
CA VAL A 240 -2.16 7.06 -7.40
C VAL A 240 -2.03 5.55 -7.26
N LYS A 241 -2.68 4.81 -8.15
CA LYS A 241 -2.74 3.34 -8.16
C LYS A 241 -1.77 2.70 -9.14
N ASN A 242 -1.60 1.39 -8.97
CA ASN A 242 -0.84 0.49 -9.84
C ASN A 242 0.67 0.79 -9.86
N ILE A 243 1.25 1.06 -8.68
CA ILE A 243 2.70 1.26 -8.56
C ILE A 243 3.35 -0.06 -8.15
N SER A 244 4.03 -0.70 -9.11
CA SER A 244 4.63 -2.04 -8.94
C SER A 244 6.10 -2.00 -8.48
N SER A 245 6.69 -0.82 -8.32
CA SER A 245 8.11 -0.70 -7.96
C SER A 245 8.38 0.47 -7.01
N TYR A 246 9.35 0.30 -6.10
CA TYR A 246 9.75 1.35 -5.15
C TYR A 246 10.24 2.63 -5.85
N LYS A 247 10.97 2.45 -6.96
CA LYS A 247 11.40 3.57 -7.83
C LYS A 247 10.20 4.21 -8.52
N GLY A 248 9.19 3.41 -8.88
CA GLY A 248 7.90 3.87 -9.40
C GLY A 248 7.20 4.80 -8.42
N VAL A 249 7.21 4.49 -7.12
CA VAL A 249 6.56 5.33 -6.09
C VAL A 249 7.20 6.71 -6.03
N GLU A 250 8.53 6.79 -5.97
CA GLU A 250 9.25 8.07 -5.95
C GLU A 250 8.93 8.92 -7.20
N LYS A 251 8.92 8.28 -8.39
CA LYS A 251 8.59 8.96 -9.66
C LYS A 251 7.13 9.43 -9.69
N ALA A 252 6.20 8.57 -9.31
CA ALA A 252 4.76 8.86 -9.29
C ALA A 252 4.45 10.04 -8.36
N LEU A 253 4.99 10.02 -7.13
CA LEU A 253 4.84 11.10 -6.16
C LEU A 253 5.48 12.39 -6.66
N THR A 254 6.68 12.33 -7.24
CA THR A 254 7.36 13.52 -7.78
C THR A 254 6.55 14.19 -8.91
N PHE A 255 6.00 13.39 -9.81
CA PHE A 255 5.14 13.88 -10.87
C PHE A 255 3.87 14.53 -10.30
N GLU A 256 3.22 13.86 -9.35
CA GLU A 256 1.95 14.32 -8.78
C GLU A 256 2.13 15.60 -7.94
N ILE A 257 3.24 15.72 -7.18
CA ILE A 257 3.60 16.97 -6.49
C ILE A 257 3.72 18.10 -7.51
N THR A 258 4.45 17.88 -8.60
CA THR A 258 4.67 18.90 -9.64
C THR A 258 3.34 19.30 -10.29
N ARG A 259 2.48 18.33 -10.59
CA ARG A 259 1.15 18.57 -11.16
C ARG A 259 0.27 19.39 -10.22
N GLN A 260 0.16 18.98 -8.96
CA GLN A 260 -0.66 19.67 -7.95
C GLN A 260 -0.16 21.09 -7.70
N LYS A 261 1.16 21.28 -7.51
CA LYS A 261 1.74 22.63 -7.36
C LYS A 261 1.37 23.50 -8.53
N ASN A 262 1.59 23.05 -9.77
CA ASN A 262 1.30 23.83 -10.97
C ASN A 262 -0.19 24.18 -11.13
N ALA A 263 -1.11 23.31 -10.69
CA ALA A 263 -2.54 23.62 -10.66
C ALA A 263 -2.85 24.71 -9.63
N LEU A 264 -2.33 24.58 -8.41
CA LEU A 264 -2.50 25.56 -7.34
C LEU A 264 -1.90 26.92 -7.72
N ARG A 265 -0.72 26.96 -8.37
CA ARG A 265 -0.11 28.21 -8.89
C ARG A 265 -0.99 28.95 -9.88
N ARG A 266 -1.86 28.23 -10.58
CA ARG A 266 -2.82 28.78 -11.55
C ARG A 266 -4.18 29.11 -10.92
N GLY A 267 -4.30 29.02 -9.60
CA GLY A 267 -5.55 29.25 -8.89
C GLY A 267 -6.62 28.18 -9.16
N GLN A 268 -6.22 27.00 -9.65
CA GLN A 268 -7.15 25.91 -9.94
C GLN A 268 -7.51 25.17 -8.65
N LYS A 269 -8.79 24.82 -8.51
CA LYS A 269 -9.23 23.89 -7.47
C LYS A 269 -8.80 22.47 -7.83
N LEU A 270 -8.30 21.74 -6.85
CA LEU A 270 -7.99 20.32 -6.98
C LEU A 270 -9.13 19.52 -6.37
N GLU A 271 -9.78 18.69 -7.17
CA GLU A 271 -10.73 17.68 -6.69
C GLU A 271 -9.99 16.40 -6.30
N SER A 272 -10.57 15.65 -5.36
CA SER A 272 -10.06 14.31 -5.04
C SER A 272 -10.26 13.37 -6.22
N ALA A 273 -9.22 12.65 -6.61
CA ALA A 273 -9.27 11.81 -7.80
C ALA A 273 -8.35 10.59 -7.70
N THR A 274 -8.82 9.46 -8.20
CA THR A 274 -7.98 8.29 -8.48
C THR A 274 -7.24 8.49 -9.80
N ARG A 275 -5.96 8.15 -9.81
CA ARG A 275 -5.05 8.28 -10.95
C ARG A 275 -4.26 6.99 -11.11
N HIS A 276 -3.79 6.70 -12.31
CA HIS A 276 -2.93 5.54 -12.57
C HIS A 276 -1.52 5.99 -12.94
N PHE A 277 -0.51 5.33 -12.39
CA PHE A 277 0.88 5.54 -12.79
C PHE A 277 1.20 4.75 -14.06
N VAL A 278 1.72 5.43 -15.08
CA VAL A 278 2.16 4.81 -16.34
C VAL A 278 3.68 4.74 -16.34
N GLU A 279 4.23 3.61 -15.90
CA GLU A 279 5.66 3.45 -15.64
C GLU A 279 6.54 3.78 -16.86
N GLY A 280 6.16 3.31 -18.05
CA GLY A 280 6.91 3.56 -19.29
C GLY A 280 7.00 5.03 -19.70
N ARG A 281 6.12 5.90 -19.19
CA ARG A 281 6.14 7.36 -19.44
C ARG A 281 6.53 8.17 -18.20
N GLY A 282 6.50 7.58 -17.01
CA GLY A 282 6.75 8.27 -15.75
C GLY A 282 5.70 9.35 -15.41
N ILE A 283 4.46 9.18 -15.85
CA ILE A 283 3.36 10.15 -15.64
C ILE A 283 2.18 9.53 -14.91
N THR A 284 1.35 10.37 -14.27
CA THR A 284 0.03 9.96 -13.76
C THR A 284 -1.07 10.40 -14.71
N THR A 285 -1.96 9.48 -15.08
CA THR A 285 -3.15 9.77 -15.88
C THR A 285 -4.39 9.70 -15.00
N ALA A 286 -5.38 10.55 -15.27
CA ALA A 286 -6.67 10.42 -14.62
C ALA A 286 -7.35 9.14 -15.10
N SER A 287 -8.01 8.42 -14.19
CA SER A 287 -8.94 7.36 -14.57
C SER A 287 -10.07 7.96 -15.43
N ARG A 288 -10.58 7.23 -16.43
CA ARG A 288 -11.74 7.70 -17.20
C ARG A 288 -12.89 7.95 -16.22
N SER A 289 -13.58 9.07 -16.43
CA SER A 289 -14.61 9.66 -15.56
C SER A 289 -15.61 8.68 -14.95
N LYS A 290 -15.88 8.87 -13.64
CA LYS A 290 -17.00 8.34 -12.84
C LYS A 290 -17.02 6.82 -12.58
N GLU A 291 -15.90 6.24 -12.15
CA GLU A 291 -16.04 5.31 -11.03
C GLU A 291 -16.22 6.18 -9.79
N MET A 292 -17.48 6.44 -9.40
CA MET A 292 -17.74 7.01 -8.07
C MET A 292 -17.09 6.10 -7.02
N GLU A 293 -16.77 6.63 -5.85
CA GLU A 293 -16.43 5.81 -4.68
C GLU A 293 -17.56 4.77 -4.53
N GLN A 294 -17.32 3.55 -4.99
CA GLN A 294 -18.37 2.55 -5.07
C GLN A 294 -18.68 2.13 -3.66
N ASP A 295 -19.97 2.09 -3.31
CA ASP A 295 -20.40 1.48 -2.08
C ASP A 295 -20.09 -0.01 -2.16
N TYR A 296 -18.95 -0.39 -1.59
CA TYR A 296 -18.46 -1.77 -1.50
C TYR A 296 -19.34 -2.62 -0.58
N ARG A 297 -20.34 -2.03 0.09
CA ARG A 297 -21.33 -2.73 0.92
C ARG A 297 -20.65 -3.69 1.89
N TYR A 298 -19.68 -3.19 2.65
CA TYR A 298 -18.93 -4.02 3.59
C TYR A 298 -19.87 -4.65 4.62
N PHE A 299 -19.70 -5.96 4.85
CA PHE A 299 -20.32 -6.66 5.98
C PHE A 299 -19.46 -7.85 6.39
N PRO A 300 -19.57 -8.34 7.64
CA PRO A 300 -18.81 -9.50 8.12
C PRO A 300 -19.02 -10.72 7.22
N GLU A 301 -17.95 -11.46 6.92
CA GLU A 301 -17.98 -12.71 6.17
C GLU A 301 -18.69 -13.80 7.00
N PRO A 302 -19.94 -14.17 6.68
CA PRO A 302 -20.71 -15.11 7.51
C PRO A 302 -20.14 -16.53 7.52
N ASP A 303 -19.36 -16.90 6.50
CA ASP A 303 -18.78 -18.25 6.40
C ASP A 303 -17.54 -18.40 7.30
N LEU A 304 -17.01 -17.31 7.86
CA LEU A 304 -15.85 -17.28 8.74
C LEU A 304 -16.21 -16.71 10.11
N ARG A 305 -15.88 -17.45 11.17
CA ARG A 305 -16.01 -16.94 12.53
C ARG A 305 -14.98 -15.83 12.80
N PRO A 306 -15.25 -14.94 13.77
CA PRO A 306 -14.24 -13.99 14.24
C PRO A 306 -12.93 -14.69 14.63
N LEU A 307 -11.82 -14.11 14.20
CA LEU A 307 -10.47 -14.59 14.43
C LEU A 307 -9.98 -14.07 15.79
N ARG A 308 -9.74 -14.98 16.73
CA ARG A 308 -9.21 -14.68 18.08
C ARG A 308 -7.84 -15.31 18.21
N VAL A 309 -6.81 -14.52 17.93
CA VAL A 309 -5.41 -14.98 17.81
C VAL A 309 -4.41 -14.09 18.53
N CYS A 310 -4.89 -13.13 19.33
CA CYS A 310 -4.01 -12.25 20.11
C CYS A 310 -3.13 -13.03 21.10
N ASP A 311 -3.65 -14.12 21.65
CA ASP A 311 -2.93 -15.06 22.53
C ASP A 311 -1.78 -15.79 21.83
N TRP A 312 -1.79 -15.90 20.49
CA TRP A 312 -0.71 -16.54 19.76
C TRP A 312 0.59 -15.72 19.80
N THR A 313 0.50 -14.42 20.06
CA THR A 313 1.65 -13.49 20.04
C THR A 313 2.75 -13.90 21.01
N GLY A 314 2.41 -14.45 22.18
CA GLY A 314 3.39 -14.89 23.18
C GLY A 314 4.28 -16.07 22.72
N GLY A 315 3.84 -16.82 21.71
CA GLY A 315 4.61 -17.91 21.10
C GLY A 315 5.39 -17.50 19.85
N ILE A 316 5.22 -16.27 19.36
CA ILE A 316 5.88 -15.79 18.14
C ILE A 316 7.23 -15.17 18.51
N VAL A 317 8.30 -15.87 18.16
CA VAL A 317 9.67 -15.34 18.26
C VAL A 317 10.02 -14.64 16.94
N LEU A 318 10.25 -13.33 17.01
CA LEU A 318 10.74 -12.57 15.86
C LEU A 318 12.26 -12.78 15.70
N PRO A 319 12.76 -12.89 14.46
CA PRO A 319 14.19 -12.83 14.20
C PRO A 319 14.76 -11.45 14.57
N GLU A 320 16.08 -11.37 14.70
CA GLU A 320 16.77 -10.09 14.89
C GLU A 320 16.52 -9.17 13.69
N LEU A 321 15.65 -8.17 13.87
CA LEU A 321 15.26 -7.23 12.82
C LEU A 321 16.40 -6.27 12.43
N PRO A 322 16.30 -5.57 11.27
CA PRO A 322 17.39 -4.73 10.77
C PRO A 322 17.92 -3.68 11.75
N ASP A 323 17.08 -3.03 12.56
CA ASP A 323 17.54 -2.03 13.54
C ASP A 323 18.28 -2.64 14.72
N ALA A 324 17.77 -3.76 15.25
CA ALA A 324 18.43 -4.48 16.32
C ALA A 324 19.80 -4.99 15.85
N ARG A 325 19.86 -5.54 14.62
CA ARG A 325 21.12 -5.98 14.00
C ARG A 325 22.08 -4.81 13.76
N ARG A 326 21.59 -3.67 13.28
CA ARG A 326 22.39 -2.44 13.10
C ARG A 326 22.98 -1.97 14.43
N ALA A 327 22.18 -1.92 15.49
CA ALA A 327 22.65 -1.55 16.82
C ALA A 327 23.70 -2.52 17.36
N ARG A 328 23.49 -3.84 17.18
CA ARG A 328 24.49 -4.84 17.54
C ARG A 328 25.79 -4.67 16.75
N PHE A 329 25.72 -4.41 15.45
CA PHE A 329 26.91 -4.26 14.60
C PHE A 329 27.77 -3.07 15.02
N LEU A 330 27.14 -1.96 15.39
CA LEU A 330 27.82 -0.77 15.91
C LEU A 330 28.60 -1.07 17.19
N VAL A 331 28.01 -1.85 18.12
CA VAL A 331 28.64 -2.17 19.40
C VAL A 331 29.69 -3.27 19.26
N GLN A 332 29.33 -4.37 18.59
CA GLN A 332 30.13 -5.59 18.52
C GLN A 332 31.30 -5.48 17.54
N TYR A 333 31.09 -4.86 16.37
CA TYR A 333 32.09 -4.78 15.31
C TYR A 333 32.71 -3.39 15.17
N GLN A 334 32.24 -2.40 15.96
CA GLN A 334 32.74 -1.02 15.94
C GLN A 334 32.80 -0.41 14.53
N CYS A 335 31.92 -0.85 13.64
CA CYS A 335 31.86 -0.35 12.28
C CYS A 335 31.19 1.03 12.24
N SER A 336 31.47 1.80 11.18
CA SER A 336 30.83 3.11 11.02
C SER A 336 29.31 2.95 10.88
N PRO A 337 28.50 3.94 11.30
CA PRO A 337 27.05 3.92 11.07
C PRO A 337 26.66 3.67 9.62
N THR A 338 27.44 4.22 8.68
CA THR A 338 27.25 3.99 7.25
C THR A 338 27.47 2.53 6.86
N HIS A 339 28.53 1.89 7.36
CA HIS A 339 28.79 0.47 7.08
C HIS A 339 27.74 -0.43 7.72
N ALA A 340 27.39 -0.20 8.99
CA ALA A 340 26.33 -0.95 9.67
C ALA A 340 25.02 -0.88 8.88
N ARG A 341 24.61 0.32 8.46
CA ARG A 341 23.40 0.52 7.66
C ARG A 341 23.44 -0.23 6.32
N THR A 342 24.54 -0.15 5.60
CA THR A 342 24.67 -0.83 4.30
C THR A 342 24.59 -2.35 4.49
N LEU A 343 25.35 -2.89 5.45
CA LEU A 343 25.41 -4.33 5.71
C LEU A 343 24.06 -4.90 6.18
N THR A 344 23.32 -4.18 7.03
CA THR A 344 22.04 -4.65 7.56
C THR A 344 20.83 -4.28 6.71
N GLY A 345 21.03 -3.53 5.62
CA GLY A 345 19.96 -3.08 4.72
C GLY A 345 19.44 -4.16 3.77
N ASP A 346 20.20 -5.24 3.59
CA ASP A 346 19.84 -6.42 2.80
C ASP A 346 20.14 -7.65 3.66
N LEU A 347 19.17 -8.57 3.78
CA LEU A 347 19.35 -9.78 4.58
C LEU A 347 20.53 -10.62 4.08
N ARG A 348 20.69 -10.74 2.75
CA ARG A 348 21.74 -11.56 2.13
C ARG A 348 23.15 -11.00 2.33
N LEU A 349 23.26 -9.70 2.58
CA LEU A 349 24.53 -9.04 2.88
C LEU A 349 24.87 -9.09 4.37
N ALA A 350 23.84 -9.25 5.21
CA ALA A 350 23.96 -9.27 6.66
C ALA A 350 24.26 -10.66 7.22
N GLU A 351 23.93 -11.71 6.47
CA GLU A 351 24.38 -13.10 6.66
C GLU A 351 25.80 -13.28 6.12
#